data_AF-A0A9Q3DMT3-F1
#
_entry.id   AF-A0A9Q3DMT3-F1
#
_cell.length_a   1.000
_cell.length_b   1.000
_cell.length_c   1.000
_cell.angle_alpha   90.00
_cell.angle_beta   90.00
_cell.angle_gamma   90.00
#
_symmetry.space_group_name_H-M   'P 1'
#
loop_
_entity.id
_entity.type
_entity.pdbx_description
1 polymer ?
#
loop_
_entity_poly.entity_id
_entity_poly.type
_entity_poly.pdbx_seq_one_letter_code
_entity_poly.pdbx_strand_id
1 'polypeptide(L)'
;MLEKGWNPRLPADTLRKDLINIHPTASSFKIMLDKVKHHAKQISLIKPYQPTDNELFPLRNPTPPTLPPVEQSEDRKIKKVIKQRRLRGKNQKEYLGRYKDPVDEDEWLAESEIPVSDKVLRRFRHERSPQALIGLQISF
;
A
#
# COMPACT_ATOMS: atom_id res chain seq x y z
N MET A 1 9.19 29.39 -37.03
CA MET A 1 9.18 30.37 -35.92
C MET A 1 8.08 31.40 -36.15
N LEU A 2 6.96 31.32 -35.43
CA LEU A 2 6.23 32.41 -34.75
C LEU A 2 4.84 31.90 -34.31
N GLU A 3 4.71 31.57 -33.03
CA GLU A 3 3.42 31.32 -32.38
C GLU A 3 2.68 32.66 -32.27
N LYS A 4 1.62 32.83 -33.05
CA LYS A 4 0.77 34.02 -32.97
C LYS A 4 -0.52 33.65 -32.25
N GLY A 5 -0.76 34.23 -31.07
CA GLY A 5 -2.13 34.23 -30.56
C GLY A 5 -2.35 34.66 -29.13
N TRP A 6 -1.33 34.85 -28.30
CA TRP A 6 -1.56 35.23 -26.91
C TRP A 6 -0.86 36.54 -26.56
N ASN A 7 -1.66 37.59 -26.32
CA ASN A 7 -1.19 38.87 -25.80
C ASN A 7 -1.64 39.03 -24.34
N PRO A 8 -0.78 38.73 -23.36
CA PRO A 8 -1.13 38.73 -21.94
C PRO A 8 -1.37 40.12 -21.34
N ARG A 9 -1.26 41.20 -22.14
CA ARG A 9 -1.47 42.59 -21.71
C ARG A 9 -2.81 43.18 -22.16
N LEU A 10 -3.72 42.36 -22.70
CA LEU A 10 -5.05 42.84 -23.09
C LEU A 10 -5.88 43.16 -21.83
N PRO A 11 -6.32 44.41 -21.60
CA PRO A 11 -7.15 44.74 -20.45
C PRO A 11 -8.50 44.03 -20.57
N ALA A 12 -8.95 43.38 -19.49
CA ALA A 12 -10.17 42.57 -19.45
C ALA A 12 -11.45 43.33 -19.91
N ASP A 13 -11.41 44.66 -19.82
CA ASP A 13 -12.54 45.55 -20.15
C ASP A 13 -12.65 45.89 -21.64
N THR A 14 -11.81 45.31 -22.51
CA THR A 14 -11.90 45.46 -23.98
C THR A 14 -12.94 44.54 -24.64
N LEU A 15 -13.59 43.67 -23.87
CA LEU A 15 -14.75 42.94 -24.35
C LEU A 15 -15.93 43.91 -24.51
N ARG A 16 -16.42 44.02 -25.75
CA ARG A 16 -17.50 44.95 -26.14
C ARG A 16 -18.68 44.85 -25.17
N LYS A 17 -19.05 45.97 -24.55
CA LYS A 17 -20.23 46.11 -23.68
C LYS A 17 -21.55 45.90 -24.44
N ASP A 18 -21.49 45.94 -25.77
CA ASP A 18 -22.61 45.74 -26.69
C ASP A 18 -22.72 44.29 -27.17
N LEU A 19 -22.28 43.32 -26.36
CA LEU A 19 -22.48 41.91 -26.65
C LEU A 19 -23.98 41.63 -26.66
N ILE A 20 -24.54 41.47 -27.87
CA ILE A 20 -25.91 41.00 -28.10
C ILE A 20 -26.09 39.75 -27.25
N ASN A 21 -27.08 39.75 -26.35
CA ASN A 21 -27.38 38.65 -25.45
C ASN A 21 -27.41 37.32 -26.22
N ILE A 22 -26.30 36.57 -26.15
CA ILE A 22 -26.09 35.38 -26.95
C ILE A 22 -26.93 34.28 -26.30
N HIS A 23 -28.18 34.19 -26.78
CA HIS A 23 -29.19 33.20 -26.47
C HIS A 23 -29.88 33.33 -25.09
N PRO A 24 -31.24 33.22 -25.02
CA PRO A 24 -32.00 33.24 -23.77
C PRO A 24 -31.56 32.16 -22.75
N THR A 25 -30.84 31.14 -23.22
CA THR A 25 -30.28 30.04 -22.43
C THR A 25 -29.16 30.48 -21.49
N ALA A 26 -28.30 31.43 -21.89
CA ALA A 26 -27.19 31.87 -21.04
C ALA A 26 -27.66 32.73 -19.86
N SER A 27 -28.57 33.66 -20.11
CA SER A 27 -29.18 34.51 -19.07
C SER A 27 -30.05 33.71 -18.11
N SER A 28 -30.85 32.77 -18.63
CA SER A 28 -31.66 31.87 -17.79
C SER A 28 -30.81 30.92 -16.97
N PHE A 29 -29.70 30.41 -17.51
CA PHE A 29 -28.76 29.58 -16.78
C PHE A 29 -28.08 30.34 -15.64
N LYS A 30 -27.70 31.62 -15.86
CA LYS A 30 -27.18 32.48 -14.77
C LYS A 30 -28.20 32.67 -13.65
N ILE A 31 -29.46 32.99 -14.00
CA ILE A 31 -30.55 33.15 -13.02
C ILE A 31 -30.77 31.84 -12.24
N MET A 32 -30.71 30.69 -12.92
CA MET A 32 -30.80 29.38 -12.28
C MET A 32 -29.66 29.17 -11.28
N LEU A 33 -28.41 29.44 -11.68
CA LEU A 33 -27.25 29.30 -10.80
C LEU A 33 -27.30 30.22 -9.58
N ASP A 34 -27.76 31.46 -9.77
CA ASP A 34 -27.87 32.43 -8.67
C ASP A 34 -28.93 32.00 -7.65
N LYS A 35 -30.05 31.44 -8.11
CA LYS A 35 -31.07 30.82 -7.22
C LYS A 35 -30.52 29.63 -6.45
N VAL A 36 -29.79 28.73 -7.11
CA VAL A 36 -29.17 27.56 -6.47
C VAL A 36 -28.15 28.00 -5.41
N LYS A 37 -27.31 29.00 -5.71
CA LYS A 37 -26.33 29.55 -4.76
C LYS A 37 -27.00 30.22 -3.57
N HIS A 38 -28.07 30.97 -3.78
CA HIS A 38 -28.82 31.60 -2.70
C HIS A 38 -29.40 30.56 -1.74
N HIS A 39 -30.03 29.52 -2.28
CA HIS A 39 -30.58 28.43 -1.49
C HIS A 39 -29.49 27.62 -0.77
N ALA A 40 -28.36 27.33 -1.43
CA ALA A 40 -27.22 26.65 -0.83
C ALA A 40 -26.55 27.45 0.31
N LYS A 41 -26.61 28.79 0.26
CA LYS A 41 -26.16 29.64 1.38
C LYS A 41 -27.12 29.64 2.55
N GLN A 42 -28.43 29.56 2.30
CA GLN A 42 -29.44 29.51 3.34
C GLN A 42 -29.45 28.17 4.08
N ILE A 43 -29.14 27.09 3.38
CA ILE A 43 -28.98 25.77 3.96
C ILE A 43 -27.49 25.53 4.16
N SER A 44 -26.94 26.01 5.27
CA SER A 44 -25.59 25.60 5.69
C SER A 44 -25.62 24.09 5.94
N LEU A 45 -25.32 23.31 4.91
CA LEU A 45 -25.31 21.82 4.94
C LEU A 45 -24.25 21.28 5.89
N ILE A 46 -23.33 22.13 6.36
CA ILE A 46 -22.30 21.80 7.30
C ILE A 46 -22.80 22.19 8.69
N LYS A 47 -23.30 21.19 9.43
CA LYS A 47 -23.50 21.35 10.88
C LYS A 47 -22.11 21.62 11.50
N PRO A 48 -21.93 22.69 12.28
CA PRO A 48 -20.67 22.89 12.98
C PRO A 48 -20.42 21.71 13.91
N TYR A 49 -19.18 21.23 13.94
CA TYR A 49 -18.79 20.19 14.88
C TYR A 49 -19.02 20.67 16.31
N GLN A 50 -19.72 19.86 17.10
CA GLN A 50 -19.89 20.08 18.53
C GLN A 50 -19.08 19.01 19.27
N PRO A 51 -18.22 19.38 20.22
CA PRO A 51 -17.53 18.41 21.06
C PRO A 51 -18.56 17.57 21.82
N THR A 52 -18.23 16.31 22.08
CA THR A 52 -19.14 15.42 22.81
C THR A 52 -19.29 15.91 24.24
N ASP A 53 -20.55 16.11 24.65
CA ASP A 53 -20.88 16.42 26.04
C ASP A 53 -20.86 15.14 26.88
N ASN A 54 -19.98 15.11 27.88
CA ASN A 54 -19.78 13.96 28.74
C ASN A 54 -20.90 13.81 29.78
N GLU A 55 -21.63 14.88 30.11
CA GLU A 55 -22.76 14.81 31.05
C GLU A 55 -23.97 14.15 30.40
N LEU A 56 -24.22 14.47 29.12
CA LEU A 56 -25.30 13.87 28.33
C LEU A 56 -24.96 12.45 27.84
N PHE A 57 -23.67 12.14 27.63
CA PHE A 57 -23.24 10.87 27.06
C PHE A 57 -22.06 10.23 27.80
N PRO A 58 -22.23 9.82 29.07
CA PRO A 58 -21.14 9.30 29.91
C PRO A 58 -20.56 7.95 29.42
N LEU A 59 -21.26 7.25 28.52
CA LEU A 59 -20.83 5.96 27.96
C LEU A 59 -19.98 6.10 26.68
N ARG A 60 -19.77 7.31 26.16
CA ARG A 60 -18.95 7.56 24.96
C ARG A 60 -17.45 7.62 25.28
N ASN A 61 -16.95 6.65 26.02
CA ASN A 61 -15.51 6.52 26.20
C ASN A 61 -14.89 5.99 24.89
N PRO A 62 -13.84 6.63 24.35
CA PRO A 62 -13.20 6.16 23.14
C PRO A 62 -12.58 4.78 23.40
N THR A 63 -13.00 3.77 22.63
CA THR A 63 -12.38 2.45 22.68
C THR A 63 -10.92 2.58 22.25
N PRO A 64 -9.94 2.08 23.03
CA PRO A 64 -8.56 2.05 22.58
C PRO A 64 -8.48 1.27 21.25
N PRO A 65 -7.64 1.71 20.30
CA PRO A 65 -7.49 1.01 19.03
C PRO A 65 -7.05 -0.42 19.32
N THR A 66 -7.91 -1.39 19.03
CA THR A 66 -7.57 -2.80 19.17
C THR A 66 -6.70 -3.16 17.97
N LEU A 67 -5.42 -3.45 18.21
CA LEU A 67 -4.56 -4.00 17.18
C LEU A 67 -5.15 -5.34 16.74
N PRO A 68 -5.23 -5.64 15.43
CA PRO A 68 -5.59 -6.98 15.00
C PRO A 68 -4.61 -7.98 15.62
N PRO A 69 -5.05 -9.20 15.96
CA PRO A 69 -4.15 -10.26 16.39
C PRO A 69 -3.04 -10.40 15.35
N VAL A 70 -1.79 -10.12 15.74
CA VAL A 70 -0.63 -10.46 14.91
C VAL A 70 -0.61 -11.98 14.88
N GLU A 71 -0.76 -12.58 13.70
CA GLU A 71 -0.52 -14.02 13.52
C GLU A 71 0.91 -14.31 13.97
N GLN A 72 1.06 -14.81 15.19
CA GLN A 72 2.30 -15.38 15.66
C GLN A 72 2.52 -16.58 14.77
N SER A 73 3.55 -16.53 13.92
CA SER A 73 3.95 -17.68 13.11
C SER A 73 4.13 -18.85 14.06
N GLU A 74 3.23 -19.83 13.99
CA GLU A 74 3.32 -21.07 14.77
C GLU A 74 4.73 -21.66 14.60
N ASP A 75 5.22 -22.42 15.59
CA ASP A 75 6.55 -23.04 15.57
C ASP A 75 6.68 -24.07 14.43
N ARG A 76 6.79 -23.60 13.18
CA ARG A 76 6.86 -24.41 11.98
C ARG A 76 8.20 -25.14 11.95
N LYS A 77 8.15 -26.46 11.97
CA LYS A 77 9.35 -27.30 11.99
C LYS A 77 9.85 -27.55 10.57
N ILE A 78 11.00 -26.97 10.24
CA ILE A 78 11.66 -27.18 8.96
C ILE A 78 12.27 -28.58 8.91
N LYS A 79 11.98 -29.34 7.85
CA LYS A 79 12.52 -30.68 7.61
C LYS A 79 13.88 -30.64 6.94
N LYS A 80 14.03 -29.81 5.89
CA LYS A 80 15.26 -29.76 5.07
C LYS A 80 15.38 -28.42 4.33
N VAL A 81 16.61 -27.97 4.10
CA VAL A 81 16.93 -26.86 3.18
C VAL A 81 17.28 -27.42 1.80
N ILE A 82 16.67 -26.87 0.74
CA ILE A 82 16.83 -27.36 -0.64
C ILE A 82 17.75 -26.47 -1.45
N LYS A 83 17.59 -25.15 -1.35
CA LYS A 83 18.32 -24.17 -2.14
C LYS A 83 18.88 -23.09 -1.26
N GLN A 84 19.89 -22.41 -1.81
CA GLN A 84 20.49 -21.23 -1.21
C GLN A 84 20.56 -20.17 -2.30
N ARG A 85 20.21 -18.93 -1.96
CA ARG A 85 20.40 -17.75 -2.81
C ARG A 85 21.07 -16.63 -2.03
N ARG A 86 21.71 -15.71 -2.75
CA ARG A 86 22.23 -14.45 -2.19
C ARG A 86 21.36 -13.33 -2.74
N LEU A 87 20.90 -12.45 -1.86
CA LEU A 87 20.14 -11.28 -2.28
C LEU A 87 21.06 -10.26 -2.95
N ARG A 88 20.59 -9.64 -4.03
CA ARG A 88 21.34 -8.59 -4.73
C ARG A 88 21.27 -7.31 -3.89
N GLY A 89 22.42 -6.83 -3.41
CA GLY A 89 22.51 -5.59 -2.62
C GLY A 89 22.48 -5.78 -1.10
N LYS A 90 22.23 -6.99 -0.58
CA LYS A 90 22.45 -7.33 0.83
C LYS A 90 23.48 -8.45 0.90
N ASN A 91 24.43 -8.38 1.82
CA ASN A 91 25.41 -9.44 2.03
C ASN A 91 24.83 -10.64 2.80
N GLN A 92 23.52 -10.87 2.66
CA GLN A 92 22.74 -11.88 3.36
C GLN A 92 22.41 -13.04 2.43
N LYS A 93 22.42 -14.24 3.00
CA LYS A 93 22.04 -15.48 2.32
C LYS A 93 20.64 -15.87 2.78
N GLU A 94 19.83 -16.33 1.85
CA GLU A 94 18.54 -16.94 2.13
C GLU A 94 18.57 -18.41 1.73
N TYR A 95 17.81 -19.19 2.47
CA TYR A 95 17.73 -20.64 2.33
C TYR A 95 16.27 -21.03 2.09
N LEU A 96 16.04 -21.87 1.08
CA LEU A 96 14.70 -22.38 0.80
C LEU A 96 14.43 -23.54 1.75
N GLY A 97 13.63 -23.28 2.78
CA GLY A 97 13.20 -24.25 3.78
C GLY A 97 11.97 -25.03 3.31
N ARG A 98 12.08 -26.36 3.35
CA ARG A 98 10.94 -27.27 3.22
C ARG A 98 10.47 -27.68 4.59
N TYR A 99 9.20 -27.41 4.87
CA TYR A 99 8.57 -27.77 6.13
C TYR A 99 8.33 -29.27 6.25
N LYS A 100 8.09 -29.73 7.48
CA LYS A 100 7.77 -31.13 7.75
C LYS A 100 6.36 -31.48 7.30
N ASP A 101 5.44 -30.55 7.51
CA ASP A 101 4.04 -30.72 7.17
C ASP A 101 3.82 -30.40 5.69
N PRO A 102 3.16 -31.29 4.94
CA PRO A 102 3.00 -31.14 3.49
C PRO A 102 2.03 -30.02 3.09
N VAL A 103 1.34 -29.43 4.06
CA VAL A 103 0.43 -28.29 3.88
C VAL A 103 1.21 -26.99 3.72
N ASP A 104 2.36 -26.89 4.39
CA ASP A 104 3.18 -25.69 4.36
C ASP A 104 4.03 -25.63 3.08
N GLU A 105 3.97 -24.50 2.39
CA GLU A 105 4.73 -24.28 1.15
C GLU A 105 6.22 -24.02 1.42
N ASP A 106 7.07 -24.33 0.43
CA ASP A 106 8.52 -24.08 0.53
C ASP A 106 8.81 -22.56 0.58
N GLU A 107 9.45 -22.08 1.64
CA GLU A 107 9.65 -20.64 1.90
C GLU A 107 11.13 -20.24 1.94
N TRP A 108 11.44 -19.02 1.46
CA TRP A 108 12.79 -18.46 1.57
C TRP A 108 12.98 -17.77 2.91
N LEU A 109 13.86 -18.34 3.73
CA LEU A 109 14.09 -17.91 5.10
C LEU A 109 15.51 -17.40 5.30
N ALA A 110 15.66 -16.41 6.17
CA ALA A 110 16.96 -15.98 6.67
C ALA A 110 17.55 -17.01 7.64
N GLU A 111 18.87 -16.96 7.85
CA GLU A 111 19.54 -17.85 8.81
C GLU A 111 19.01 -17.70 10.25
N SER A 112 18.51 -16.52 10.60
CA SER A 112 17.90 -16.20 11.90
C SER A 112 16.49 -16.76 12.09
N GLU A 113 15.77 -17.03 11.01
CA GLU A 113 14.37 -17.49 11.04
C GLU A 113 14.26 -19.02 11.08
N ILE A 114 15.37 -19.72 10.82
CA ILE A 114 15.41 -21.18 10.78
C ILE A 114 15.65 -21.72 12.20
N PRO A 115 14.71 -22.48 12.79
CA PRO A 115 14.95 -23.16 14.05
C PRO A 115 16.07 -24.20 13.89
N VAL A 116 17.07 -24.14 14.79
CA VAL A 116 18.26 -25.04 14.78
C VAL A 116 19.01 -24.99 13.43
N SER A 117 19.24 -23.77 12.92
CA SER A 117 19.88 -23.49 11.62
C SER A 117 21.20 -24.24 11.44
N ASP A 118 22.09 -24.29 12.44
CA ASP A 118 23.39 -24.94 12.36
C ASP A 118 23.33 -26.40 11.90
N LYS A 119 22.42 -27.19 12.48
CA LYS A 119 22.30 -28.63 12.18
C LYS A 119 21.80 -28.86 10.76
N VAL A 120 20.82 -28.07 10.34
CA VAL A 120 20.19 -28.18 9.02
C VAL A 120 21.15 -27.69 7.93
N LEU A 121 21.80 -26.54 8.16
CA LEU A 121 22.77 -25.97 7.23
C LEU A 121 24.03 -26.82 7.11
N ARG A 122 24.51 -27.44 8.20
CA ARG A 122 25.66 -28.35 8.15
C ARG A 122 25.36 -29.56 7.25
N ARG A 123 24.18 -30.17 7.38
CA ARG A 123 23.74 -31.28 6.51
C ARG A 123 23.66 -30.83 5.06
N PHE A 124 23.04 -29.69 4.79
CA PHE A 124 22.94 -29.12 3.44
C PHE A 124 24.32 -28.87 2.79
N ARG A 125 25.27 -28.29 3.53
CA ARG A 125 26.64 -28.05 3.05
C ARG A 125 27.38 -29.37 2.76
N HIS A 126 27.15 -30.40 3.56
CA HIS A 126 27.74 -31.72 3.35
C HIS A 126 27.19 -32.40 2.09
N GLU A 127 25.87 -32.41 1.89
CA GLU A 127 25.24 -32.96 0.69
C GLU A 127 25.68 -32.24 -0.60
N ARG A 128 25.96 -30.93 -0.51
CA ARG A 128 26.40 -30.11 -1.64
C ARG A 128 27.92 -30.05 -1.80
N SER A 129 28.67 -30.70 -0.90
CA SER A 129 30.13 -30.76 -1.00
C SER A 129 30.54 -31.55 -2.23
N PRO A 130 31.49 -31.07 -3.05
CA PRO A 130 31.93 -31.78 -4.25
C PRO A 130 32.46 -33.19 -3.97
N GLN A 131 32.98 -33.46 -2.77
CA GLN A 131 33.45 -34.79 -2.36
C GLN A 131 32.30 -35.81 -2.21
N ALA A 132 31.11 -35.38 -1.79
CA ALA A 132 29.95 -36.26 -1.62
C ALA A 132 29.31 -36.66 -2.97
N LEU A 133 29.44 -35.80 -3.98
CA LEU A 133 29.00 -36.09 -5.36
C LEU A 133 29.90 -37.12 -6.04
N ILE A 134 31.19 -37.17 -5.68
CA ILE A 134 32.17 -38.13 -6.21
C ILE A 134 32.00 -39.51 -5.55
N GLY A 135 31.67 -39.57 -4.26
CA GLY A 135 31.49 -40.83 -3.52
C GLY A 135 30.28 -41.68 -3.95
N LEU A 136 29.32 -41.10 -4.66
CA LEU A 136 28.14 -41.80 -5.18
C LEU A 136 28.37 -42.44 -6.57
N GLN A 137 29.49 -42.13 -7.23
CA GLN A 137 29.85 -42.67 -8.55
C GLN A 137 30.79 -43.90 -8.50
N ILE A 138 31.28 -44.30 -7.33
CA ILE A 138 32.26 -45.40 -7.17
C ILE A 138 31.62 -46.59 -6.42
N SER A 139 30.33 -46.82 -6.61
CA SER A 139 29.62 -48.00 -6.08
C SER A 139 28.91 -48.71 -7.22
N PHE A 140 29.70 -49.33 -8.09
CA PHE A 140 29.31 -50.43 -8.97
C PHE A 140 30.52 -51.35 -9.13
#